data_AF-A0A9N8YW62-F1
#
_entry.id   AF-A0A9N8YW62-F1
#
_cell.length_a   1.000
_cell.length_b   1.000
_cell.length_c   1.000
_cell.angle_alpha   90.00
_cell.angle_beta   90.00
_cell.angle_gamma   90.00
#
_symmetry.space_group_name_H-M   'P 1'
#
loop_
_entity.id
_entity.type
_entity.pdbx_description
1 polymer ?
#
loop_
_entity_poly.entity_id
_entity_poly.type
_entity_poly.pdbx_seq_one_letter_code
_entity_poly.pdbx_strand_id
1 'polypeptide(L)'
;MILRTEEIKFNQQNVISQASNHSAGQASNYSADQALNHSSTSSEQLTFTDISLTIWNQFKQIFDWIMTKNNYTLEKMCLSVAMDIHSLGGNIKKAMIQGFYERNIKKKNGYISTLDQIDLWIDSKTNNLGSE
;
A
#
# COMPACT_ATOMS: atom_id res chain seq x y z
N MET A 1 26.76 17.56 -20.33
CA MET A 1 26.76 16.63 -19.19
C MET A 1 25.41 15.94 -19.19
N ILE A 2 25.34 14.70 -19.67
CA ILE A 2 24.09 13.94 -19.80
C ILE A 2 23.83 13.30 -18.44
N LEU A 3 22.81 13.75 -17.73
CA LEU A 3 22.34 13.07 -16.52
C LEU A 3 21.48 11.89 -16.99
N ARG A 4 21.98 10.66 -16.81
CA ARG A 4 21.19 9.45 -16.96
C ARG A 4 20.28 9.34 -15.75
N THR A 5 18.98 9.36 -15.99
CA THR A 5 17.97 9.00 -15.00
C THR A 5 17.94 7.48 -14.92
N GLU A 6 18.32 6.93 -13.76
CA GLU A 6 18.12 5.50 -13.47
C GLU A 6 16.65 5.32 -13.08
N GLU A 7 15.87 4.65 -13.93
CA GLU A 7 14.50 4.23 -13.64
C GLU A 7 14.50 3.11 -12.59
N ILE A 8 13.94 3.40 -11.41
CA ILE A 8 13.73 2.39 -10.37
C ILE A 8 12.41 1.68 -10.67
N LYS A 9 12.48 0.41 -11.09
CA LYS A 9 11.31 -0.46 -11.32
C LYS A 9 10.60 -0.77 -10.00
N PHE A 10 9.36 -0.32 -9.88
CA PHE A 10 8.46 -0.70 -8.79
C PHE A 10 7.89 -2.10 -9.10
N ASN A 11 8.25 -3.10 -8.28
CA ASN A 11 7.69 -4.44 -8.41
C ASN A 11 6.29 -4.48 -7.80
N GLN A 12 5.25 -4.23 -8.61
CA GLN A 12 3.86 -4.47 -8.22
C GLN A 12 3.58 -5.97 -8.31
N GLN A 13 3.61 -6.66 -7.18
CA GLN A 13 3.07 -8.01 -7.08
C GLN A 13 2.07 -8.10 -5.92
N ASN A 14 0.86 -7.59 -6.15
CA ASN A 14 -0.38 -8.27 -5.75
C ASN A 14 -1.60 -7.45 -6.23
N VAL A 15 -2.09 -7.78 -7.43
CA VAL A 15 -3.46 -7.46 -7.84
C VAL A 15 -4.18 -8.80 -7.94
N ILE A 16 -4.98 -9.16 -6.95
CA ILE A 16 -5.89 -10.30 -7.05
C ILE A 16 -7.26 -9.76 -7.44
N SER A 17 -7.56 -9.85 -8.73
CA SER A 17 -8.89 -9.59 -9.29
C SER A 17 -9.86 -10.70 -8.88
N GLN A 18 -10.96 -10.34 -8.22
CA GLN A 18 -12.13 -11.22 -8.07
C GLN A 18 -12.97 -11.17 -9.35
N ALA A 19 -13.13 -12.31 -10.02
CA ALA A 19 -14.15 -12.48 -11.05
C ALA A 19 -15.08 -13.64 -10.64
N SER A 20 -16.33 -13.28 -10.30
CA SER A 20 -17.47 -14.20 -10.34
C SER A 20 -17.84 -14.46 -11.79
N ASN A 21 -18.17 -15.72 -12.14
CA ASN A 21 -19.19 -16.06 -13.14
C ASN A 21 -19.61 -17.53 -13.07
N HIS A 22 -20.90 -17.75 -13.26
CA HIS A 22 -21.65 -19.00 -13.20
C HIS A 22 -21.64 -19.84 -14.50
N SER A 23 -21.84 -21.15 -14.34
CA SER A 23 -22.48 -22.17 -15.22
C SER A 23 -21.81 -22.69 -16.51
N ALA A 24 -21.57 -24.01 -16.60
CA ALA A 24 -22.38 -25.01 -17.35
C ALA A 24 -21.60 -26.31 -17.74
N GLY A 25 -22.12 -27.47 -17.31
CA GLY A 25 -22.36 -28.69 -18.12
C GLY A 25 -21.24 -29.52 -18.82
N GLN A 26 -21.04 -30.75 -18.30
CA GLN A 26 -20.91 -32.08 -18.97
C GLN A 26 -19.55 -32.67 -19.44
N ALA A 27 -19.22 -33.81 -18.80
CA ALA A 27 -18.54 -35.08 -19.18
C ALA A 27 -17.59 -35.14 -20.41
N SER A 28 -16.41 -35.79 -20.37
CA SER A 28 -16.22 -37.25 -20.13
C SER A 28 -14.73 -37.66 -19.92
N ASN A 29 -14.55 -38.65 -19.03
CA ASN A 29 -13.45 -39.61 -18.74
C ASN A 29 -12.18 -39.66 -19.62
N TYR A 30 -10.97 -39.69 -19.02
CA TYR A 30 -9.93 -40.78 -19.09
C TYR A 30 -8.90 -40.60 -17.94
N SER A 31 -8.53 -41.70 -17.26
CA SER A 31 -7.61 -41.76 -16.11
C SER A 31 -6.13 -41.62 -16.48
N ALA A 32 -5.34 -40.96 -15.62
CA ALA A 32 -4.00 -41.39 -15.20
C ALA A 32 -3.46 -40.48 -14.08
N ASP A 33 -3.09 -41.10 -12.96
CA ASP A 33 -2.40 -40.50 -11.82
C ASP A 33 -1.13 -39.75 -12.23
N GLN A 34 -1.08 -38.44 -11.99
CA GLN A 34 0.12 -37.76 -11.52
C GLN A 34 -0.29 -36.69 -10.51
N ALA A 35 0.12 -36.92 -9.27
CA ALA A 35 0.07 -35.95 -8.19
C ALA A 35 0.90 -34.72 -8.58
N LEU A 36 0.28 -33.78 -9.30
CA LEU A 36 0.73 -32.40 -9.30
C LEU A 36 0.37 -31.88 -7.94
N ASN A 37 1.40 -31.68 -7.11
CA ASN A 37 1.32 -30.94 -5.86
C ASN A 37 0.51 -29.68 -6.13
N HIS A 38 -0.77 -29.74 -5.76
CA HIS A 38 -1.54 -28.55 -5.52
C HIS A 38 -0.71 -27.80 -4.51
N SER A 39 -0.07 -26.71 -4.95
CA SER A 39 0.34 -25.65 -4.06
C SER A 39 -0.94 -25.27 -3.34
N SER A 40 -1.16 -25.91 -2.20
CA SER A 40 -2.04 -25.41 -1.17
C SER A 40 -1.40 -24.09 -0.79
N THR A 41 -1.77 -23.05 -1.53
CA THR A 41 -1.57 -21.68 -1.10
C THR A 41 -2.50 -21.58 0.09
N SER A 42 -2.01 -22.00 1.25
CA SER A 42 -2.62 -21.66 2.52
C SER A 42 -2.70 -20.14 2.47
N SER A 43 -3.92 -19.64 2.25
CA SER A 43 -4.19 -18.22 2.39
C SER A 43 -3.92 -17.89 3.84
N GLU A 44 -2.67 -17.58 4.17
CA GLU A 44 -2.28 -17.17 5.51
C GLU A 44 -3.11 -15.93 5.83
N GLN A 45 -3.89 -16.04 6.90
CA GLN A 45 -4.77 -14.97 7.31
C GLN A 45 -3.87 -13.85 7.84
N LEU A 46 -3.69 -12.79 7.04
CA LEU A 46 -2.84 -11.67 7.41
C LEU A 46 -3.30 -11.08 8.74
N THR A 47 -2.38 -10.90 9.68
CA THR A 47 -2.72 -10.26 10.94
C THR A 47 -2.84 -8.75 10.75
N PHE A 48 -3.59 -8.10 11.63
CA PHE A 48 -3.65 -6.64 11.67
C PHE A 48 -2.25 -5.99 11.81
N THR A 49 -1.34 -6.66 12.52
CA THR A 49 0.05 -6.23 12.68
C THR A 49 0.78 -6.24 11.34
N ASP A 50 0.61 -7.30 10.54
CA ASP A 50 1.27 -7.43 9.23
C ASP A 50 0.77 -6.37 8.25
N ILE A 51 -0.56 -6.13 8.25
CA ILE A 51 -1.19 -5.10 7.42
C ILE A 51 -0.68 -3.72 7.83
N SER A 52 -0.73 -3.38 9.12
CA SER A 52 -0.29 -2.08 9.61
C SER A 52 1.21 -1.82 9.40
N LEU A 53 2.05 -2.85 9.52
CA LEU A 53 3.48 -2.76 9.22
C LEU A 53 3.74 -2.52 7.73
N THR A 54 2.97 -3.16 6.87
CA THR A 54 3.07 -3.00 5.41
C THR A 54 2.76 -1.56 5.01
N ILE A 55 1.61 -1.03 5.47
CA ILE A 55 1.22 0.36 5.21
C ILE A 55 2.27 1.33 5.76
N TRP A 56 2.79 1.08 6.97
CA TRP A 56 3.84 1.92 7.56
C TRP A 56 5.14 1.92 6.73
N ASN A 57 5.58 0.77 6.24
CA ASN A 57 6.78 0.66 5.41
C ASN A 57 6.63 1.43 4.09
N GLN A 58 5.48 1.32 3.43
CA GLN A 58 5.20 2.04 2.17
C GLN A 58 5.11 3.54 2.41
N PHE A 59 4.34 3.95 3.42
CA PHE A 59 4.25 5.33 3.85
C PHE A 59 5.64 5.92 4.10
N LYS A 60 6.48 5.24 4.90
CA LYS A 60 7.80 5.75 5.28
C LYS A 60 8.71 5.95 4.08
N GLN A 61 8.73 5.01 3.13
CA GLN A 61 9.54 5.13 1.92
C GLN A 61 9.14 6.34 1.07
N ILE A 62 7.84 6.51 0.81
CA ILE A 62 7.33 7.64 0.02
C ILE A 62 7.55 8.95 0.79
N PHE A 63 7.31 8.95 2.10
CA PHE A 63 7.49 10.10 2.96
C PHE A 63 8.95 10.58 2.95
N ASP A 64 9.90 9.69 3.19
CA ASP A 64 11.33 10.01 3.22
C ASP A 64 11.83 10.48 1.84
N TRP A 65 11.33 9.87 0.76
CA TRP A 65 11.66 10.26 -0.61
C TRP A 65 11.18 11.68 -0.94
N ILE A 66 9.90 12.01 -0.70
CA ILE A 66 9.36 13.35 -0.95
C ILE A 66 10.04 14.37 -0.05
N MET A 67 10.25 14.05 1.23
CA MET A 67 10.90 14.92 2.20
C MET A 67 12.32 15.28 1.75
N THR A 68 13.09 14.29 1.31
CA THR A 68 14.46 14.49 0.81
C THR A 68 14.47 15.26 -0.51
N LYS A 69 13.63 14.86 -1.48
CA LYS A 69 13.54 15.49 -2.80
C LYS A 69 13.22 16.99 -2.73
N ASN A 70 12.36 17.38 -1.79
CA ASN A 70 11.91 18.77 -1.63
C ASN A 70 12.64 19.53 -0.50
N ASN A 71 13.61 18.89 0.16
CA ASN A 71 14.32 19.44 1.32
C ASN A 71 13.35 19.98 2.41
N TYR A 72 12.31 19.20 2.70
CA TYR A 72 11.31 19.55 3.72
C TYR A 72 11.81 19.19 5.11
N THR A 73 11.44 20.02 6.10
CA THR A 73 11.50 19.61 7.51
C THR A 73 10.39 18.60 7.80
N LEU A 74 10.54 17.80 8.86
CA LEU A 74 9.50 16.85 9.28
C LEU A 74 8.15 17.53 9.46
N GLU A 75 8.15 18.73 10.06
CA GLU A 75 6.94 19.52 10.25
C GLU A 75 6.26 19.91 8.93
N LYS A 76 7.04 20.43 7.96
CA LYS A 76 6.51 20.80 6.63
C LYS A 76 5.98 19.59 5.89
N MET A 77 6.69 18.46 5.96
CA MET A 77 6.25 17.23 5.31
C MET A 77 4.95 16.71 5.91
N CYS A 78 4.84 16.66 7.25
CA CYS A 78 3.59 16.26 7.91
C CYS A 78 2.41 17.19 7.57
N LEU A 79 2.66 18.50 7.41
CA LEU A 79 1.63 19.45 6.97
C LEU A 79 1.20 19.18 5.52
N SER A 80 2.15 18.94 4.62
CA SER A 80 1.89 18.60 3.21
C SER A 80 1.03 17.35 3.08
N VAL A 81 1.39 16.28 3.81
CA VAL A 81 0.61 15.03 3.79
C VAL A 81 -0.80 15.25 4.32
N ALA A 82 -0.96 16.03 5.41
CA ALA A 82 -2.29 16.36 5.92
C ALA A 82 -3.11 17.09 4.85
N MET A 83 -2.54 18.11 4.19
CA MET A 83 -3.22 18.85 3.13
C MET A 83 -3.62 17.95 1.96
N ASP A 84 -2.75 17.05 1.53
CA ASP A 84 -3.05 16.07 0.48
C ASP A 84 -4.20 15.16 0.89
N ILE A 85 -4.20 14.65 2.13
CA ILE A 85 -5.31 13.82 2.63
C ILE A 85 -6.62 14.61 2.68
N HIS A 86 -6.59 15.89 3.09
CA HIS A 86 -7.76 16.76 3.07
C HIS A 86 -8.28 17.01 1.65
N SER A 87 -7.40 17.13 0.65
CA SER A 87 -7.82 17.29 -0.75
C SER A 87 -8.42 16.01 -1.35
N LEU A 88 -8.05 14.85 -0.81
CA LEU A 88 -8.65 13.54 -1.11
C LEU A 88 -9.96 13.28 -0.33
N GLY A 89 -10.43 14.25 0.47
CA GLY A 89 -11.65 14.13 1.28
C GLY A 89 -11.46 13.45 2.64
N GLY A 90 -10.23 13.13 3.02
CA GLY A 90 -9.88 12.66 4.34
C GLY A 90 -9.88 13.78 5.38
N ASN A 91 -9.78 13.41 6.66
CA ASN A 91 -9.65 14.34 7.77
C ASN A 91 -8.66 13.80 8.79
N ILE A 92 -7.41 14.26 8.68
CA ILE A 92 -6.31 13.87 9.56
C ILE A 92 -5.63 15.10 10.15
N LYS A 93 -5.11 14.95 11.36
CA LYS A 93 -4.30 15.99 12.03
C LYS A 93 -2.81 15.74 11.74
N LYS A 94 -2.04 16.81 11.56
CA LYS A 94 -0.56 16.77 11.44
C LYS A 94 0.10 15.88 12.50
N ALA A 95 -0.32 16.01 13.76
CA ALA A 95 0.23 15.24 14.88
C ALA A 95 0.01 13.72 14.75
N MET A 96 -1.07 13.29 14.09
CA MET A 96 -1.32 11.87 13.83
C MET A 96 -0.36 11.33 12.78
N ILE A 97 -0.06 12.10 11.73
CA ILE A 97 0.91 11.73 10.69
C ILE A 97 2.31 11.64 11.30
N GLN A 98 2.70 12.63 12.11
CA GLN A 98 3.99 12.60 12.80
C GLN A 98 4.09 11.39 13.74
N GLY A 99 3.05 11.14 14.54
CA GLY A 99 3.00 9.97 15.40
C GLY A 99 3.05 8.65 14.62
N PHE A 100 2.46 8.59 13.43
CA PHE A 100 2.54 7.43 12.54
C PHE A 100 3.96 7.23 12.02
N TYR A 101 4.60 8.29 11.52
CA TYR A 101 5.97 8.28 11.03
C TYR A 101 6.96 7.77 12.10
N GLU A 102 6.86 8.31 13.32
CA GLU A 102 7.71 7.93 14.45
C GLU A 102 7.32 6.57 15.08
N ARG A 103 6.27 5.91 14.58
CA ARG A 103 5.72 4.66 15.11
C ARG A 103 5.24 4.77 16.58
N ASN A 104 4.81 5.96 16.97
CA ASN A 104 4.40 6.36 18.32
C ASN A 104 2.86 6.33 18.54
N ILE A 105 2.08 5.59 17.74
CA ILE A 105 0.62 5.58 17.91
C ILE A 105 0.20 4.61 19.02
N LYS A 106 -0.17 5.18 20.17
CA LYS A 106 -0.54 4.45 21.39
C LYS A 106 -2.03 4.05 21.47
N LYS A 107 -2.89 4.46 20.53
CA LYS A 107 -4.36 4.32 20.65
C LYS A 107 -4.97 3.48 19.53
N LYS A 108 -5.55 2.33 19.90
CA LYS A 108 -6.19 1.37 19.00
C LYS A 108 -7.40 1.96 18.23
N ASN A 109 -8.24 2.76 18.88
CA ASN A 109 -9.50 3.24 18.28
C ASN A 109 -9.34 4.29 17.17
N GLY A 110 -8.23 5.02 17.10
CA GLY A 110 -7.94 5.98 16.03
C GLY A 110 -6.96 5.46 14.99
N TYR A 111 -6.35 4.30 15.24
CA TYR A 111 -5.27 3.78 14.42
C TYR A 111 -5.77 3.25 13.08
N ILE A 112 -6.92 2.57 13.06
CA ILE A 112 -7.52 2.05 11.81
C ILE A 112 -7.86 3.20 10.86
N SER A 113 -8.60 4.22 11.34
CA SER A 113 -8.90 5.39 10.49
C SER A 113 -7.64 6.15 10.04
N THR A 114 -6.58 6.13 10.84
CA THR A 114 -5.28 6.71 10.43
C THR A 114 -4.63 5.87 9.33
N LEU A 115 -4.69 4.54 9.43
CA LEU A 115 -4.21 3.64 8.38
C LEU A 115 -4.98 3.87 7.08
N ASP A 116 -6.32 3.89 7.11
CA ASP A 116 -7.15 4.09 5.90
C ASP A 116 -6.82 5.41 5.19
N GLN A 117 -6.65 6.50 5.95
CA GLN A 117 -6.33 7.80 5.37
C GLN A 117 -4.89 7.89 4.84
N ILE A 118 -3.96 7.15 5.45
CA ILE A 118 -2.58 7.06 4.98
C ILE A 118 -2.49 6.17 3.73
N ASP A 119 -3.25 5.07 3.70
CA ASP A 119 -3.35 4.17 2.55
C ASP A 119 -3.89 4.92 1.33
N LEU A 120 -4.95 5.71 1.52
CA LEU A 120 -5.48 6.62 0.50
C LEU A 120 -4.42 7.59 -0.05
N TRP A 121 -3.56 8.13 0.83
CA TRP A 121 -2.46 9.00 0.40
C TRP A 121 -1.38 8.24 -0.36
N ILE A 122 -1.00 7.04 0.10
CA ILE A 122 -0.05 6.15 -0.59
C ILE A 122 -0.53 5.87 -2.01
N ASP A 123 -1.80 5.46 -2.17
CA ASP A 123 -2.41 5.19 -3.47
C ASP A 123 -2.36 6.43 -4.38
N SER A 124 -2.57 7.63 -3.83
CA SER A 124 -2.44 8.86 -4.62
C SER A 124 -1.02 9.11 -5.14
N LYS A 125 0.02 8.65 -4.42
CA LYS A 125 1.42 8.86 -4.83
C LYS A 125 1.91 7.77 -5.77
N THR A 126 1.44 6.54 -5.63
CA THR A 126 1.80 5.42 -6.51
C THR A 126 1.15 5.54 -7.89
N ASN A 127 -0.11 6.01 -7.95
CA ASN A 127 -0.81 6.18 -9.23
C ASN A 127 -0.30 7.34 -10.08
N ASN A 128 0.31 8.37 -9.49
CA ASN A 128 0.92 9.49 -10.21
C ASN A 128 2.33 9.19 -10.77
N LEU A 129 2.92 8.02 -10.46
CA LEU A 129 4.24 7.61 -10.93
C LEU A 129 4.20 6.74 -12.20
N GLY A 130 3.01 6.44 -12.74
CA GLY A 130 2.82 5.55 -13.89
C GLY A 130 2.49 6.25 -15.22
N SER A 131 2.54 7.59 -15.28
CA SER A 131 2.01 8.37 -16.41
C SER A 131 2.93 9.47 -16.95
N GLU A 132 4.24 9.41 -16.69
CA GLU A 132 5.24 10.28 -17.34
C GLU A 132 6.10 9.53 -18.36
#